data_AF-V4JCP8-F1
#
_entry.id   AF-V4JCP8-F1
#
_cell.length_a   1.000
_cell.length_b   1.000
_cell.length_c   1.000
_cell.angle_alpha   90.00
_cell.angle_beta   90.00
_cell.angle_gamma   90.00
#
_symmetry.space_group_name_H-M   'P 1'
#
loop_
_entity.id
_entity.type
_entity.pdbx_description
1 polymer ?
#
loop_
_entity_poly.entity_id
_entity_poly.type
_entity_poly.pdbx_seq_one_letter_code
_entity_poly.pdbx_strand_id
1 'polypeptide(L)'
;MPQTANDDLLLPQRPRLVLRLGFAGRRDLGDQAALDRALDRVFASIGQCLAGLAPAASPTVHPRPKIADFYDQQLPPLLRLITGLSEGADTAAALALERMPALSGTTAADIDSARPASKTALETELAAVLPFDVASYRASRYGWFQAEFDRQAALCRYIVELDGIHARPEPDTDLARARRNKGYRAQSAVLLRQADLLVAAADPRQPGKAGGTLETVRAALSFGLPVIFIDTSDAAIRVVHPEDDLASVLSMPPPTDAQLDQRIDALVMQLVADPDLDANSDDATRLALLHEFFDSDTIPPAVRAMRATDRWRLRGWDYLKSRLESWPQTRRQGNDDRPPAPAPESSSPAEPQELDHRMDDRFAPTASPYHPWRDRAGRLNHHYGGLYRGAFVLGYGLALMAVLLASLSLVLLGMLQSDSAQSPERTVSERAQALASAPADPASLATPTSEPASHESTPLLPAWLVPSLVLLGLGKLGIVGSWLATPSAPTTNSGAIWP
;
A
#
# COMPACT_ATOMS: atom_id res chain seq x y z
N MET A 1 -4.60 21.32 -30.94
CA MET A 1 -5.46 20.30 -30.32
C MET A 1 -5.06 18.96 -30.92
N PRO A 2 -4.12 18.22 -30.32
CA PRO A 2 -3.75 16.91 -30.84
C PRO A 2 -4.96 16.00 -30.72
N GLN A 3 -5.24 15.24 -31.79
CA GLN A 3 -6.30 14.25 -31.84
C GLN A 3 -6.14 13.29 -30.64
N THR A 4 -7.04 13.41 -29.66
CA THR A 4 -7.39 12.34 -28.73
C THR A 4 -8.15 11.28 -29.53
N ALA A 5 -7.44 10.63 -30.47
CA ALA A 5 -7.96 9.46 -31.15
C ALA A 5 -8.22 8.39 -30.10
N ASN A 6 -9.26 7.60 -30.34
CA ASN A 6 -9.62 6.43 -29.56
C ASN A 6 -8.42 5.47 -29.45
N ASP A 7 -7.48 5.74 -28.56
CA ASP A 7 -6.84 4.69 -27.77
C ASP A 7 -7.99 4.12 -26.95
N ASP A 8 -8.79 3.26 -27.60
CA ASP A 8 -9.64 2.30 -26.92
C ASP A 8 -8.78 1.75 -25.80
N LEU A 9 -9.23 2.02 -24.57
CA LEU A 9 -8.52 1.79 -23.32
C LEU A 9 -8.35 0.28 -23.13
N LEU A 10 -7.50 -0.33 -23.97
CA LEU A 10 -7.02 -1.68 -23.79
C LEU A 10 -6.42 -1.69 -22.41
N LEU A 11 -7.07 -2.44 -21.53
CA LEU A 11 -6.56 -2.63 -20.18
C LEU A 11 -5.09 -3.04 -20.31
N PRO A 12 -4.19 -2.38 -19.56
CA PRO A 12 -2.80 -2.80 -19.60
C PRO A 12 -2.73 -4.29 -19.28
N GLN A 13 -1.81 -4.99 -19.95
CA GLN A 13 -1.62 -6.41 -19.69
C GLN A 13 -1.38 -6.61 -18.19
N ARG A 14 -2.08 -7.59 -17.61
CA ARG A 14 -1.93 -7.91 -16.20
C ARG A 14 -0.46 -8.21 -15.89
N PRO A 15 0.02 -7.83 -14.70
CA PRO A 15 1.39 -8.12 -14.34
C PRO A 15 1.58 -9.63 -14.24
N ARG A 16 2.75 -10.09 -14.63
CA ARG A 16 3.20 -11.44 -14.34
C ARG A 16 3.46 -11.59 -12.84
N LEU A 17 3.14 -12.75 -12.27
CA LEU A 17 3.57 -13.08 -10.90
C LEU A 17 5.09 -13.26 -10.88
N VAL A 18 5.79 -12.45 -10.09
CA VAL A 18 7.25 -12.51 -9.94
C VAL A 18 7.61 -12.54 -8.46
N LEU A 19 8.47 -13.46 -8.06
CA LEU A 19 9.14 -13.46 -6.75
C LEU A 19 10.65 -13.28 -6.95
N ARG A 20 11.23 -12.30 -6.25
CA ARG A 20 12.65 -11.97 -6.36
C ARG A 20 13.39 -12.47 -5.12
N LEU A 21 14.32 -13.39 -5.33
CA LEU A 21 15.20 -13.91 -4.31
C LEU A 21 16.51 -13.11 -4.34
N GLY A 22 16.80 -12.37 -3.28
CA GLY A 22 18.16 -11.95 -3.01
C GLY A 22 18.97 -13.15 -2.54
N PHE A 23 20.23 -13.25 -2.95
CA PHE A 23 21.13 -14.27 -2.43
C PHE A 23 22.36 -13.63 -1.79
N ALA A 24 22.76 -14.13 -0.61
CA ALA A 24 24.01 -13.76 0.02
C ALA A 24 24.69 -15.01 0.58
N GLY A 25 25.94 -15.27 0.20
CA GLY A 25 26.67 -16.36 0.79
C GLY A 25 28.17 -16.12 0.82
N ARG A 26 28.87 -17.07 1.43
CA ARG A 26 30.33 -17.01 1.54
C ARG A 26 30.98 -17.74 0.38
N ARG A 27 32.26 -17.45 0.16
CA ARG A 27 33.07 -18.20 -0.79
C ARG A 27 33.49 -19.58 -0.28
N ASP A 28 33.73 -19.67 1.02
CA ASP A 28 34.19 -20.90 1.68
C ASP A 28 32.98 -21.63 2.26
N LEU A 29 32.69 -22.80 1.71
CA LEU A 29 31.39 -23.46 1.82
C LEU A 29 31.38 -24.71 2.70
N GLY A 30 32.52 -25.15 3.21
CA GLY A 30 32.61 -26.44 3.90
C GLY A 30 32.16 -27.58 2.98
N ASP A 31 31.06 -28.24 3.32
CA ASP A 31 30.47 -29.31 2.49
C ASP A 31 29.61 -28.73 1.36
N GLN A 32 30.24 -28.52 0.20
CA GLN A 32 29.59 -28.07 -1.03
C GLN A 32 28.35 -28.90 -1.40
N ALA A 33 28.44 -30.23 -1.29
CA ALA A 33 27.37 -31.11 -1.72
C ALA A 33 26.15 -31.00 -0.81
N ALA A 34 26.37 -30.75 0.49
CA ALA A 34 25.28 -30.48 1.43
C ALA A 34 24.61 -29.13 1.14
N LEU A 35 25.38 -28.09 0.83
CA LEU A 35 24.82 -26.80 0.40
C LEU A 35 24.01 -26.93 -0.89
N ASP A 36 24.52 -27.64 -1.90
CA ASP A 36 23.81 -27.84 -3.17
C ASP A 36 22.45 -28.50 -2.94
N ARG A 37 22.38 -29.55 -2.11
CA ARG A 37 21.10 -30.20 -1.74
C ARG A 37 20.15 -29.25 -1.00
N ALA A 38 20.68 -28.42 -0.10
CA ALA A 38 19.87 -27.47 0.64
C ALA A 38 19.28 -26.39 -0.28
N LEU A 39 20.07 -25.88 -1.23
CA LEU A 39 19.64 -24.90 -2.23
C LEU A 39 18.60 -25.50 -3.19
N ASP A 40 18.88 -26.69 -3.73
CA ASP A 40 17.95 -27.40 -4.63
C ASP A 40 16.59 -27.57 -3.95
N ARG A 41 16.59 -27.94 -2.66
CA ARG A 41 15.37 -28.09 -1.87
C ARG A 41 14.62 -26.76 -1.68
N VAL A 42 15.31 -25.72 -1.19
CA VAL A 42 14.68 -24.41 -0.94
C VAL A 42 14.06 -23.86 -2.22
N PHE A 43 14.81 -23.91 -3.32
CA PHE A 43 14.35 -23.40 -4.61
C PHE A 43 13.21 -24.25 -5.18
N ALA A 44 13.26 -25.58 -5.05
CA ALA A 44 12.16 -26.45 -5.47
C ALA A 44 10.87 -26.16 -4.69
N SER A 45 10.94 -26.01 -3.36
CA SER A 45 9.77 -25.69 -2.53
C SER A 45 9.16 -24.33 -2.89
N ILE A 46 9.99 -23.28 -3.01
CA ILE A 46 9.52 -21.96 -3.47
C ILE A 46 8.89 -22.04 -4.87
N GLY A 47 9.55 -22.73 -5.79
CA GLY A 47 9.09 -22.88 -7.17
C GLY A 47 7.76 -23.62 -7.28
N GLN A 48 7.58 -24.68 -6.49
CA GLN A 48 6.32 -25.44 -6.41
C GLN A 48 5.18 -24.57 -5.86
N CYS A 49 5.44 -23.81 -4.79
CA CYS A 49 4.45 -22.89 -4.22
C CYS A 49 4.01 -21.83 -5.24
N LEU A 50 4.97 -21.18 -5.94
CA LEU A 50 4.67 -20.20 -6.99
C LEU A 50 3.89 -20.79 -8.16
N ALA A 51 4.28 -21.99 -8.63
CA ALA A 51 3.57 -22.69 -9.69
C ALA A 51 2.12 -23.04 -9.28
N GLY A 52 1.88 -23.37 -8.02
CA GLY A 52 0.54 -23.61 -7.47
C GLY A 52 -0.32 -22.35 -7.35
N LEU A 53 0.30 -21.19 -7.12
CA LEU A 53 -0.38 -19.89 -7.02
C LEU A 53 -0.92 -19.40 -8.36
N ALA A 54 -0.16 -19.55 -9.44
CA ALA A 54 -0.54 -19.08 -10.77
C ALA A 54 -0.32 -20.19 -11.82
N PRO A 55 -1.13 -21.26 -11.81
CA PRO A 55 -0.95 -22.37 -12.73
C PRO A 55 -1.21 -21.91 -14.16
N ALA A 56 -0.15 -21.80 -14.95
CA ALA A 56 -0.27 -21.54 -16.37
C ALA A 56 -0.98 -22.75 -17.02
N ALA A 57 -2.24 -22.56 -17.41
CA ALA A 57 -3.02 -23.44 -18.29
C ALA A 57 -3.53 -24.81 -17.77
N SER A 58 -3.32 -25.20 -16.50
CA SER A 58 -3.95 -26.42 -15.96
C SER A 58 -4.88 -26.15 -14.76
N PRO A 59 -6.13 -26.65 -14.78
CA PRO A 59 -7.00 -26.62 -13.62
C PRO A 59 -6.42 -27.56 -12.55
N THR A 60 -5.80 -26.98 -11.53
CA THR A 60 -5.27 -27.72 -10.37
C THR A 60 -6.39 -28.27 -9.49
N VAL A 61 -6.08 -29.33 -8.75
CA VAL A 61 -6.97 -30.01 -7.78
C VAL A 61 -7.31 -29.12 -6.58
N HIS A 62 -6.49 -28.10 -6.29
CA HIS A 62 -6.70 -27.18 -5.18
C HIS A 62 -7.44 -25.91 -5.63
N PRO A 63 -8.31 -25.34 -4.77
CA PRO A 63 -8.96 -24.07 -5.04
C PRO A 63 -7.89 -23.00 -5.25
N ARG A 64 -7.91 -22.39 -6.44
CA ARG A 64 -6.97 -21.35 -6.81
C ARG A 64 -7.15 -20.15 -5.87
N PRO A 65 -6.06 -19.60 -5.30
CA PRO A 65 -6.16 -18.43 -4.43
C PRO A 65 -6.67 -17.24 -5.23
N LYS A 66 -7.57 -16.45 -4.64
CA LYS A 66 -8.26 -15.35 -5.34
C LYS A 66 -7.29 -14.30 -5.90
N ILE A 67 -6.16 -14.08 -5.22
CA ILE A 67 -5.13 -13.14 -5.68
C ILE A 67 -4.57 -13.51 -7.06
N ALA A 68 -4.57 -14.80 -7.39
CA ALA A 68 -4.09 -15.29 -8.67
C ALA A 68 -4.84 -14.63 -9.82
N ASP A 69 -6.11 -14.26 -9.63
CA ASP A 69 -6.94 -13.62 -10.65
C ASP A 69 -6.48 -12.22 -11.03
N PHE A 70 -5.47 -11.63 -10.37
CA PHE A 70 -4.94 -10.32 -10.74
C PHE A 70 -3.61 -10.39 -11.49
N TYR A 71 -3.06 -11.59 -11.69
CA TYR A 71 -1.88 -11.81 -12.52
C TYR A 71 -2.24 -12.28 -13.93
N ASP A 72 -1.27 -12.17 -14.84
CA ASP A 72 -1.38 -12.73 -16.18
C ASP A 72 -1.37 -14.27 -16.13
N GLN A 73 -2.51 -14.88 -16.44
CA GLN A 73 -2.69 -16.35 -16.46
C GLN A 73 -2.05 -17.02 -17.67
N GLN A 74 -1.67 -16.24 -18.66
CA GLN A 74 -0.99 -16.73 -19.85
C GLN A 74 0.52 -16.75 -19.65
N LEU A 75 1.07 -16.20 -18.58
CA LEU A 75 2.50 -16.26 -18.30
C LEU A 75 2.73 -17.14 -17.07
N PRO A 76 3.67 -18.10 -17.12
CA PRO A 76 4.02 -18.83 -15.92
C PRO A 76 4.61 -17.86 -14.89
N PRO A 77 4.50 -18.14 -13.58
CA PRO A 77 5.20 -17.36 -12.57
C PRO A 77 6.70 -17.31 -12.84
N LEU A 78 7.34 -16.25 -12.37
CA LEU A 78 8.78 -16.02 -12.50
C LEU A 78 9.45 -16.08 -11.14
N LEU A 79 10.44 -16.95 -10.99
CA LEU A 79 11.38 -16.91 -9.88
C LEU A 79 12.67 -16.25 -10.35
N ARG A 80 12.98 -15.07 -9.81
CA ARG A 80 14.22 -14.35 -10.16
C ARG A 80 15.23 -14.43 -9.03
N LEU A 81 16.42 -14.97 -9.30
CA LEU A 81 17.55 -14.94 -8.36
C LEU A 81 18.44 -13.73 -8.63
N ILE A 82 18.75 -12.96 -7.60
CA ILE A 82 19.61 -11.77 -7.64
C ILE A 82 20.84 -12.04 -6.77
N THR A 83 22.02 -12.14 -7.38
CA THR A 83 23.28 -12.48 -6.68
C THR A 83 24.34 -11.39 -6.82
N GLY A 84 25.49 -11.59 -6.17
CA GLY A 84 26.69 -10.80 -6.40
C GLY A 84 27.67 -11.41 -7.41
N LEU A 85 27.29 -12.50 -8.10
CA LEU A 85 28.15 -13.26 -9.02
C LEU A 85 29.53 -13.60 -8.43
N SER A 86 29.55 -13.95 -7.14
CA SER A 86 30.77 -14.32 -6.44
C SER A 86 31.09 -15.81 -6.59
N GLU A 87 32.34 -16.17 -6.31
CA GLU A 87 32.74 -17.57 -6.14
C GLU A 87 32.02 -18.21 -4.93
N GLY A 88 31.87 -19.54 -4.95
CA GLY A 88 31.31 -20.30 -3.83
C GLY A 88 29.78 -20.25 -3.82
N ALA A 89 29.17 -19.73 -2.76
CA ALA A 89 27.73 -19.88 -2.51
C ALA A 89 26.88 -19.27 -3.63
N ASP A 90 27.25 -18.10 -4.13
CA ASP A 90 26.53 -17.41 -5.21
C ASP A 90 26.52 -18.26 -6.49
N THR A 91 27.64 -18.92 -6.79
CA THR A 91 27.75 -19.87 -7.91
C THR A 91 26.89 -21.11 -7.68
N ALA A 92 26.93 -21.66 -6.46
CA ALA A 92 26.10 -22.81 -6.09
C ALA A 92 24.60 -22.50 -6.24
N ALA A 93 24.18 -21.30 -5.83
CA ALA A 93 22.80 -20.82 -5.97
C ALA A 93 22.42 -20.60 -7.44
N ALA A 94 23.27 -19.98 -8.25
CA ALA A 94 23.03 -19.83 -9.69
C ALA A 94 22.85 -21.21 -10.36
N LEU A 95 23.73 -22.16 -10.05
CA LEU A 95 23.64 -23.53 -10.57
C LEU A 95 22.39 -24.27 -10.04
N ALA A 96 21.99 -24.05 -8.79
CA ALA A 96 20.75 -24.62 -8.24
C ALA A 96 19.51 -24.09 -8.98
N LEU A 97 19.49 -22.79 -9.30
CA LEU A 97 18.44 -22.19 -10.13
C LEU A 97 18.41 -22.79 -11.53
N GLU A 98 19.56 -23.00 -12.17
CA GLU A 98 19.66 -23.64 -13.49
C GLU A 98 19.24 -25.11 -13.47
N ARG A 99 19.52 -25.81 -12.36
CA ARG A 99 19.10 -27.20 -12.14
C ARG A 99 17.63 -27.32 -11.81
N MET A 100 16.97 -26.24 -11.39
CA MET A 100 15.53 -26.31 -11.19
C MET A 100 14.95 -26.83 -12.50
N PRO A 101 14.33 -28.02 -12.50
CA PRO A 101 13.62 -28.46 -13.67
C PRO A 101 12.67 -27.33 -13.96
N ALA A 102 12.70 -26.80 -15.17
CA ALA A 102 11.54 -26.07 -15.63
C ALA A 102 10.40 -27.06 -15.37
N LEU A 103 9.51 -26.76 -14.43
CA LEU A 103 8.46 -27.69 -13.93
C LEU A 103 7.45 -28.02 -15.05
N SER A 104 7.85 -27.92 -16.31
CA SER A 104 7.40 -28.77 -17.39
C SER A 104 7.53 -30.22 -16.95
N GLY A 105 6.39 -30.87 -16.75
CA GLY A 105 6.29 -32.32 -16.58
C GLY A 105 6.70 -33.11 -17.82
N THR A 106 7.77 -32.71 -18.53
CA THR A 106 8.36 -33.47 -19.62
C THR A 106 9.31 -34.47 -18.99
N THR A 107 8.85 -35.69 -18.80
CA THR A 107 9.76 -36.79 -18.49
C THR A 107 10.66 -37.04 -19.70
N ALA A 108 11.86 -37.59 -19.52
CA ALA A 108 12.73 -37.94 -20.65
C ALA A 108 12.06 -38.91 -21.65
N ALA A 109 10.97 -39.57 -21.25
CA ALA A 109 10.14 -40.42 -22.11
C ALA A 109 9.22 -39.63 -23.07
N ASP A 110 8.95 -38.34 -22.82
CA ASP A 110 8.06 -37.53 -23.65
C ASP A 110 8.78 -36.87 -24.85
N ILE A 111 10.12 -36.94 -24.90
CA ILE A 111 10.96 -36.32 -25.94
C ILE A 111 10.69 -36.89 -27.35
N ASP A 112 10.23 -38.14 -27.46
CA ASP A 112 9.92 -38.78 -28.75
C ASP A 112 8.51 -38.47 -29.28
N SER A 113 7.65 -37.85 -28.48
CA SER A 113 6.32 -37.46 -28.93
C SER A 113 6.37 -36.03 -29.46
N ALA A 114 6.04 -35.83 -30.74
CA ALA A 114 5.95 -34.53 -31.43
C ALA A 114 4.81 -33.62 -30.89
N ARG A 115 4.52 -33.69 -29.59
CA ARG A 115 3.54 -32.89 -28.89
C ARG A 115 4.17 -31.52 -28.60
N PRO A 116 3.48 -30.40 -28.89
CA PRO A 116 4.01 -29.08 -28.62
C PRO A 116 4.45 -28.99 -27.16
N ALA A 117 5.68 -28.52 -26.94
CA ALA A 117 6.34 -28.46 -25.64
C ALA A 117 5.36 -27.97 -24.57
N SER A 118 5.09 -28.84 -23.58
CA SER A 118 4.22 -28.48 -22.45
C SER A 118 4.83 -27.27 -21.76
N LYS A 119 4.06 -26.18 -21.73
CA LYS A 119 4.45 -24.91 -21.13
C LYS A 119 4.96 -25.14 -19.71
N THR A 120 6.15 -24.62 -19.42
CA THR A 120 6.75 -24.75 -18.09
C THR A 120 5.81 -24.13 -17.05
N ALA A 121 5.61 -24.79 -15.91
CA ALA A 121 4.76 -24.26 -14.84
C ALA A 121 5.43 -23.09 -14.08
N LEU A 122 6.73 -22.87 -14.31
CA LEU A 122 7.56 -21.83 -13.71
C LEU A 122 8.65 -21.45 -14.72
N GLU A 123 8.99 -20.16 -14.81
CA GLU A 123 10.27 -19.75 -15.41
C GLU A 123 11.20 -19.19 -14.34
N THR A 124 12.49 -19.23 -14.65
CA THR A 124 13.56 -18.76 -13.77
C THR A 124 14.40 -17.71 -14.49
N GLU A 125 14.85 -16.69 -13.77
CA GLU A 125 15.78 -15.69 -14.29
C GLU A 125 16.92 -15.44 -13.30
N LEU A 126 18.13 -15.25 -13.83
CA LEU A 126 19.26 -14.76 -13.05
C LEU A 126 19.41 -13.26 -13.26
N ALA A 127 19.80 -12.53 -12.21
CA ALA A 127 20.20 -11.13 -12.26
C ALA A 127 21.32 -10.87 -11.25
N ALA A 128 21.99 -9.73 -11.37
CA ALA A 128 23.09 -9.40 -10.47
C ALA A 128 23.11 -7.93 -10.05
N VAL A 129 23.66 -7.70 -8.86
CA VAL A 129 24.10 -6.38 -8.40
C VAL A 129 25.58 -6.46 -8.13
N LEU A 130 26.38 -5.60 -8.75
CA LEU A 130 27.82 -5.55 -8.57
C LEU A 130 28.24 -4.27 -7.84
N PRO A 131 29.20 -4.34 -6.91
CA PRO A 131 29.65 -3.19 -6.14
C PRO A 131 30.45 -2.17 -6.96
N PHE A 132 30.85 -2.52 -8.17
CA PHE A 132 31.62 -1.73 -9.13
C PHE A 132 31.33 -2.25 -10.54
N ASP A 133 31.92 -1.62 -11.58
CA ASP A 133 31.70 -2.01 -12.98
C ASP A 133 32.09 -3.48 -13.25
N VAL A 134 31.42 -4.11 -14.22
CA VAL A 134 31.59 -5.54 -14.56
C VAL A 134 33.04 -5.89 -14.87
N ALA A 135 33.77 -5.03 -15.59
CA ALA A 135 35.15 -5.32 -15.97
C ALA A 135 36.09 -5.33 -14.76
N SER A 136 35.99 -4.33 -13.89
CA SER A 136 36.71 -4.29 -12.62
C SER A 136 36.31 -5.45 -11.70
N TYR A 137 35.02 -5.82 -11.66
CA TYR A 137 34.52 -6.95 -10.87
C TYR A 137 35.09 -8.27 -11.33
N ARG A 138 34.99 -8.56 -12.62
CA ARG A 138 35.61 -9.71 -13.26
C ARG A 138 37.11 -9.79 -12.98
N ALA A 139 37.85 -8.68 -13.13
CA ALA A 139 39.29 -8.63 -12.90
C ALA A 139 39.66 -8.87 -11.42
N SER A 140 38.76 -8.57 -10.48
CA SER A 140 38.96 -8.85 -9.05
C SER A 140 38.82 -10.32 -8.66
N ARG A 141 38.20 -11.15 -9.53
CA ARG A 141 37.95 -12.58 -9.29
C ARG A 141 39.20 -13.41 -9.54
N TYR A 142 39.23 -14.61 -8.98
CA TYR A 142 40.30 -15.57 -9.30
C TYR A 142 40.32 -15.94 -10.78
N GLY A 143 41.51 -16.11 -11.35
CA GLY A 143 41.67 -16.47 -12.76
C GLY A 143 40.91 -17.75 -13.15
N TRP A 144 40.84 -18.75 -12.26
CA TRP A 144 40.09 -19.99 -12.49
C TRP A 144 38.57 -19.80 -12.49
N PHE A 145 38.05 -18.72 -11.89
CA PHE A 145 36.62 -18.45 -11.81
C PHE A 145 36.12 -17.52 -12.93
N GLN A 146 36.99 -16.75 -13.58
CA GLN A 146 36.57 -15.75 -14.56
C GLN A 146 35.71 -16.32 -15.69
N ALA A 147 35.97 -17.55 -16.13
CA ALA A 147 35.13 -18.21 -17.15
C ALA A 147 33.70 -18.49 -16.65
N GLU A 148 33.56 -18.93 -15.41
CA GLU A 148 32.25 -19.18 -14.80
C GLU A 148 31.51 -17.86 -14.49
N PHE A 149 32.23 -16.84 -14.05
CA PHE A 149 31.69 -15.47 -13.95
C PHE A 149 31.14 -15.00 -15.30
N ASP A 150 31.91 -15.13 -16.39
CA ASP A 150 31.49 -14.70 -17.73
C ASP A 150 30.24 -15.47 -18.19
N ARG A 151 30.16 -16.77 -17.92
CA ARG A 151 28.99 -17.60 -18.21
C ARG A 151 27.75 -17.11 -17.47
N GLN A 152 27.85 -16.92 -16.15
CA GLN A 152 26.71 -16.46 -15.34
C GLN A 152 26.31 -15.02 -15.66
N ALA A 153 27.28 -14.13 -15.90
CA ALA A 153 27.03 -12.76 -16.32
C ALA A 153 26.28 -12.72 -17.67
N ALA A 154 26.61 -13.60 -18.61
CA ALA A 154 25.91 -13.72 -19.89
C ALA A 154 24.47 -14.27 -19.74
N LEU A 155 24.21 -15.06 -18.69
CA LEU A 155 22.86 -15.55 -18.36
C LEU A 155 22.01 -14.52 -17.60
N CYS A 156 22.63 -13.49 -17.03
CA CYS A 156 21.90 -12.47 -16.28
C CYS A 156 20.96 -11.69 -17.21
N ARG A 157 19.69 -11.61 -16.82
CA ARG A 157 18.68 -10.76 -17.46
C ARG A 157 19.09 -9.28 -17.39
N TYR A 158 19.70 -8.88 -16.27
CA TYR A 158 20.30 -7.58 -16.08
C TYR A 158 21.41 -7.64 -15.03
N ILE A 159 22.34 -6.68 -15.09
CA ILE A 159 23.37 -6.45 -14.08
C ILE A 159 23.29 -4.97 -13.67
N VAL A 160 23.19 -4.72 -12.36
CA VAL A 160 23.27 -3.36 -11.80
C VAL A 160 24.69 -3.09 -11.32
N GLU A 161 25.40 -2.23 -12.03
CA GLU A 161 26.73 -1.74 -11.63
C GLU A 161 26.60 -0.54 -10.69
N LEU A 162 27.30 -0.58 -9.57
CA LEU A 162 27.39 0.55 -8.64
C LEU A 162 28.69 1.34 -8.87
N ASP A 163 28.75 2.54 -8.30
CA ASP A 163 29.86 3.48 -8.42
C ASP A 163 31.02 3.22 -7.43
N GLY A 164 31.09 2.01 -6.86
CA GLY A 164 32.18 1.64 -5.97
C GLY A 164 33.51 1.54 -6.69
N ILE A 165 34.60 1.61 -5.92
CA ILE A 165 35.97 1.59 -6.46
C ILE A 165 36.69 0.34 -5.94
N HIS A 166 37.08 -0.55 -6.85
CA HIS A 166 37.92 -1.70 -6.54
C HIS A 166 39.41 -1.36 -6.63
N ALA A 167 39.91 -0.58 -5.67
CA ALA A 167 41.34 -0.34 -5.51
C ALA A 167 41.93 -1.40 -4.57
N ARG A 168 42.95 -2.14 -5.01
CA ARG A 168 43.74 -3.07 -4.19
C ARG A 168 45.24 -2.83 -4.44
N PRO A 169 45.79 -1.69 -3.97
CA PRO A 169 47.21 -1.42 -4.11
C PRO A 169 48.02 -2.51 -3.38
N GLU A 170 49.27 -2.69 -3.79
CA GLU A 170 50.23 -3.55 -3.09
C GLU A 170 51.30 -2.64 -2.47
N PRO A 171 51.37 -2.51 -1.13
CA PRO A 171 50.55 -3.18 -0.10
C PRO A 171 49.11 -2.64 0.01
N ASP A 172 48.20 -3.48 0.51
CA ASP A 172 46.79 -3.13 0.68
C ASP A 172 46.61 -2.11 1.82
N THR A 173 46.22 -0.89 1.48
CA THR A 173 46.05 0.20 2.45
C THR A 173 44.71 0.12 3.16
N ASP A 174 44.62 0.65 4.38
CA ASP A 174 43.36 0.69 5.13
C ASP A 174 42.27 1.50 4.42
N LEU A 175 42.65 2.58 3.73
CA LEU A 175 41.73 3.38 2.92
C LEU A 175 41.17 2.56 1.74
N ALA A 176 42.01 1.80 1.05
CA ALA A 176 41.57 0.93 -0.04
C ALA A 176 40.60 -0.15 0.47
N ARG A 177 40.94 -0.79 1.60
CA ARG A 177 40.06 -1.77 2.27
C ARG A 177 38.72 -1.15 2.69
N ALA A 178 38.74 0.04 3.29
CA ALA A 178 37.52 0.74 3.69
C ALA A 178 36.62 1.10 2.49
N ARG A 179 37.20 1.56 1.38
CA ARG A 179 36.46 1.84 0.13
C ARG A 179 35.82 0.59 -0.47
N ARG A 180 36.56 -0.52 -0.54
CA ARG A 180 36.00 -1.80 -1.00
C ARG A 180 34.86 -2.27 -0.10
N ASN A 181 35.04 -2.23 1.22
CA ASN A 181 34.00 -2.61 2.18
C ASN A 181 32.74 -1.73 2.04
N LYS A 182 32.90 -0.43 1.77
CA LYS A 182 31.78 0.47 1.46
C LYS A 182 31.04 0.04 0.19
N GLY A 183 31.77 -0.30 -0.87
CA GLY A 183 31.19 -0.82 -2.13
C GLY A 183 30.38 -2.09 -1.91
N TYR A 184 30.93 -3.08 -1.19
CA TYR A 184 30.21 -4.32 -0.88
C TYR A 184 28.96 -4.08 -0.03
N ARG A 185 29.00 -3.18 0.98
CA ARG A 185 27.79 -2.79 1.74
C ARG A 185 26.75 -2.11 0.87
N ALA A 186 27.17 -1.27 -0.08
CA ALA A 186 26.27 -0.62 -1.03
C ALA A 186 25.61 -1.67 -1.95
N GLN A 187 26.38 -2.66 -2.43
CA GLN A 187 25.85 -3.81 -3.17
C GLN A 187 24.80 -4.56 -2.34
N SER A 188 25.09 -4.90 -1.08
CA SER A 188 24.10 -5.57 -0.21
C SER A 188 22.83 -4.73 -0.08
N ALA A 189 22.97 -3.43 0.17
CA ALA A 189 21.83 -2.54 0.33
C ALA A 189 20.99 -2.38 -0.95
N VAL A 190 21.58 -2.45 -2.14
CA VAL A 190 20.84 -2.42 -3.41
C VAL A 190 20.20 -3.78 -3.69
N LEU A 191 20.90 -4.88 -3.43
CA LEU A 191 20.37 -6.24 -3.56
C LEU A 191 19.11 -6.43 -2.70
N LEU A 192 19.15 -6.02 -1.42
CA LEU A 192 18.00 -6.13 -0.52
C LEU A 192 16.79 -5.31 -0.98
N ARG A 193 17.00 -4.16 -1.64
CA ARG A 193 15.90 -3.35 -2.21
C ARG A 193 15.29 -3.96 -3.47
N GLN A 194 15.97 -4.92 -4.09
CA GLN A 194 15.47 -5.62 -5.27
C GLN A 194 14.88 -7.00 -4.94
N ALA A 195 14.99 -7.45 -3.69
CA ALA A 195 14.52 -8.75 -3.23
C ALA A 195 13.18 -8.63 -2.50
N ASP A 196 12.35 -9.68 -2.62
CA ASP A 196 11.15 -9.91 -1.82
C ASP A 196 11.44 -10.91 -0.66
N LEU A 197 12.47 -11.74 -0.85
CA LEU A 197 12.95 -12.74 0.11
C LEU A 197 14.48 -12.84 0.00
N LEU A 198 15.20 -12.92 1.12
CA LEU A 198 16.64 -13.23 1.10
C LEU A 198 16.87 -14.72 1.38
N VAL A 199 17.64 -15.39 0.53
CA VAL A 199 18.23 -16.69 0.84
C VAL A 199 19.70 -16.48 1.20
N ALA A 200 20.12 -16.92 2.36
CA ALA A 200 21.46 -16.70 2.87
C ALA A 200 22.15 -18.00 3.27
N ALA A 201 23.41 -18.20 2.86
CA ALA A 201 24.20 -19.37 3.21
C ALA A 201 25.48 -18.97 3.95
N ALA A 202 25.57 -19.30 5.24
CA ALA A 202 26.74 -19.00 6.05
C ALA A 202 26.85 -19.91 7.28
N ASP A 203 28.08 -20.11 7.75
CA ASP A 203 28.36 -20.67 9.07
C ASP A 203 28.22 -19.55 10.13
N PRO A 204 27.24 -19.61 11.04
CA PRO A 204 27.00 -18.58 12.04
C PRO A 204 28.09 -18.51 13.12
N ARG A 205 28.95 -19.54 13.23
CA ARG A 205 30.03 -19.63 14.22
C ARG A 205 31.28 -18.86 13.78
N GLN A 206 31.39 -18.58 12.49
CA GLN A 206 32.54 -17.86 11.97
C GLN A 206 32.37 -16.34 12.10
N PRO A 207 33.46 -15.60 12.40
CA PRO A 207 33.37 -14.15 12.54
C PRO A 207 32.93 -13.51 11.23
N GLY A 208 31.91 -12.66 11.32
CA GLY A 208 31.43 -11.87 10.18
C GLY A 208 32.49 -10.86 9.71
N LYS A 209 32.54 -10.62 8.40
CA LYS A 209 33.32 -9.53 7.79
C LYS A 209 32.40 -8.35 7.48
N ALA A 210 32.97 -7.16 7.37
CA ALA A 210 32.26 -5.97 6.91
C ALA A 210 31.67 -6.22 5.51
N GLY A 211 30.35 -6.01 5.34
CA GLY A 211 29.61 -6.34 4.12
C GLY A 211 29.48 -7.83 3.83
N GLY A 212 29.77 -8.69 4.82
CA GLY A 212 29.64 -10.15 4.70
C GLY A 212 28.20 -10.63 4.92
N THR A 213 27.96 -11.91 4.65
CA THR A 213 26.63 -12.54 4.69
C THR A 213 25.85 -12.28 5.98
N LEU A 214 26.46 -12.45 7.17
CA LEU A 214 25.77 -12.22 8.43
C LEU A 214 25.41 -10.73 8.67
N GLU A 215 26.19 -9.79 8.14
CA GLU A 215 25.82 -8.37 8.16
C GLU A 215 24.63 -8.11 7.23
N THR A 216 24.64 -8.72 6.04
CA THR A 216 23.53 -8.65 5.08
C THR A 216 22.24 -9.26 5.64
N VAL A 217 22.30 -10.39 6.33
CA VAL A 217 21.13 -11.02 6.98
C VAL A 217 20.53 -10.09 8.04
N ARG A 218 21.35 -9.49 8.91
CA ARG A 218 20.85 -8.52 9.90
C ARG A 218 20.23 -7.29 9.23
N ALA A 219 20.85 -6.80 8.16
CA ALA A 219 20.33 -5.68 7.39
C ALA A 219 18.99 -6.03 6.71
N ALA A 220 18.82 -7.27 6.23
CA ALA A 220 17.58 -7.76 5.64
C ALA A 220 16.44 -7.77 6.67
N LEU A 221 16.67 -8.39 7.83
CA LEU A 221 15.67 -8.44 8.91
C LEU A 221 15.30 -7.03 9.39
N SER A 222 16.29 -6.15 9.55
CA SER A 222 16.06 -4.73 9.90
C SER A 222 15.30 -3.96 8.82
N PHE A 223 15.38 -4.41 7.56
CA PHE A 223 14.67 -3.85 6.42
C PHE A 223 13.24 -4.41 6.27
N GLY A 224 12.82 -5.33 7.14
CA GLY A 224 11.53 -6.00 7.04
C GLY A 224 11.51 -7.15 6.03
N LEU A 225 12.68 -7.62 5.59
CA LEU A 225 12.82 -8.68 4.60
C LEU A 225 13.01 -10.04 5.31
N PRO A 226 12.13 -11.03 5.10
CA PRO A 226 12.33 -12.37 5.65
C PRO A 226 13.56 -13.04 5.05
N VAL A 227 14.12 -14.01 5.79
CA VAL A 227 15.34 -14.72 5.42
C VAL A 227 15.15 -16.23 5.51
N ILE A 228 15.50 -16.95 4.44
CA ILE A 228 15.78 -18.39 4.52
C ILE A 228 17.28 -18.55 4.74
N PHE A 229 17.65 -18.97 5.94
CA PHE A 229 19.04 -19.15 6.35
C PHE A 229 19.45 -20.62 6.22
N ILE A 230 20.54 -20.87 5.52
CA ILE A 230 21.18 -22.17 5.35
C ILE A 230 22.49 -22.13 6.16
N ASP A 231 22.52 -22.86 7.28
CA ASP A 231 23.73 -23.03 8.07
C ASP A 231 24.69 -23.98 7.34
N THR A 232 25.82 -23.46 6.84
CA THR A 232 26.76 -24.27 6.04
C THR A 232 27.56 -25.27 6.88
N SER A 233 27.45 -25.25 8.22
CA SER A 233 28.16 -26.19 9.10
C SER A 233 27.44 -27.54 9.25
N ASP A 234 26.11 -27.56 9.13
CA ASP A 234 25.27 -28.76 9.26
C ASP A 234 24.19 -28.88 8.17
N ALA A 235 24.16 -27.93 7.21
CA ALA A 235 23.17 -27.80 6.15
C ALA A 235 21.72 -27.62 6.65
N ALA A 236 21.53 -27.18 7.90
CA ALA A 236 20.20 -26.87 8.43
C ALA A 236 19.60 -25.66 7.70
N ILE A 237 18.32 -25.78 7.32
CA ILE A 237 17.55 -24.72 6.69
C ILE A 237 16.55 -24.16 7.72
N ARG A 238 16.51 -22.83 7.85
CA ARG A 238 15.64 -22.13 8.79
C ARG A 238 14.98 -20.94 8.11
N VAL A 239 13.69 -20.77 8.35
CA VAL A 239 12.98 -19.53 8.02
C VAL A 239 13.09 -18.58 9.22
N VAL A 240 13.53 -17.35 8.97
CA VAL A 240 13.69 -16.28 9.95
C VAL A 240 12.83 -15.10 9.51
N HIS A 241 11.84 -14.75 10.32
CA HIS A 241 10.97 -13.61 10.06
C HIS A 241 11.60 -12.30 10.57
N PRO A 242 11.20 -11.12 10.04
CA PRO A 242 11.77 -9.83 10.46
C PRO A 242 11.68 -9.54 11.97
N GLU A 243 10.66 -10.07 12.64
CA GLU A 243 10.43 -9.95 14.08
C GLU A 243 11.24 -10.93 14.93
N ASP A 244 11.86 -11.94 14.30
CA ASP A 244 12.64 -12.94 15.01
C ASP A 244 14.04 -12.43 15.38
N ASP A 245 14.53 -12.88 16.54
CA ASP A 245 15.96 -12.78 16.85
C ASP A 245 16.73 -13.93 16.17
N LEU A 246 17.67 -13.58 15.29
CA LEU A 246 18.45 -14.56 14.53
C LEU A 246 19.17 -15.56 15.44
N ALA A 247 19.75 -15.11 16.56
CA ALA A 247 20.48 -15.99 17.46
C ALA A 247 19.54 -17.01 18.13
N SER A 248 18.36 -16.57 18.55
CA SER A 248 17.29 -17.43 19.06
C SER A 248 16.89 -18.49 18.03
N VAL A 249 16.62 -18.11 16.77
CA VAL A 249 16.21 -19.06 15.72
C VAL A 249 17.30 -20.08 15.40
N LEU A 250 18.56 -19.66 15.38
CA LEU A 250 19.71 -20.54 15.16
C LEU A 250 19.94 -21.51 16.34
N SER A 251 19.51 -21.16 17.55
CA SER A 251 19.62 -22.01 18.74
C SER A 251 18.56 -23.11 18.83
N MET A 252 17.43 -22.95 18.12
CA MET A 252 16.37 -23.96 18.06
C MET A 252 16.84 -25.20 17.26
N PRO A 253 16.30 -26.40 17.49
CA PRO A 253 16.53 -27.52 16.57
C PRO A 253 16.05 -27.17 15.15
N PRO A 254 16.67 -27.72 14.08
CA PRO A 254 16.18 -27.50 12.73
C PRO A 254 14.75 -28.06 12.61
N PRO A 255 13.86 -27.40 11.84
CA PRO A 255 12.52 -27.94 11.58
C PRO A 255 12.62 -29.29 10.87
N THR A 256 11.62 -30.15 11.06
CA THR A 256 11.49 -31.36 10.24
C THR A 256 11.20 -30.96 8.79
N ASP A 257 11.38 -31.91 7.87
CA ASP A 257 11.17 -31.67 6.45
C ASP A 257 9.77 -31.10 6.14
N ALA A 258 8.72 -31.74 6.66
CA ALA A 258 7.35 -31.29 6.45
C ALA A 258 7.07 -29.91 7.09
N GLN A 259 7.68 -29.62 8.25
CA GLN A 259 7.55 -28.31 8.90
C GLN A 259 8.26 -27.21 8.12
N LEU A 260 9.42 -27.53 7.53
CA LEU A 260 10.16 -26.59 6.71
C LEU A 260 9.36 -26.23 5.46
N ASP A 261 8.84 -27.24 4.75
CA ASP A 261 8.07 -27.04 3.52
C ASP A 261 6.80 -26.20 3.83
N GLN A 262 6.08 -26.52 4.91
CA GLN A 262 4.93 -25.71 5.36
C GLN A 262 5.31 -24.25 5.67
N ARG A 263 6.47 -24.01 6.30
CA ARG A 263 6.94 -22.65 6.62
C ARG A 263 7.33 -21.87 5.37
N ILE A 264 7.99 -22.53 4.41
CA ILE A 264 8.33 -21.90 3.12
C ILE A 264 7.06 -21.57 2.34
N ASP A 265 6.10 -22.50 2.28
CA ASP A 265 4.82 -22.27 1.61
C ASP A 265 4.08 -21.09 2.25
N ALA A 266 3.93 -21.09 3.58
CA ALA A 266 3.29 -19.97 4.29
C ALA A 266 4.00 -18.63 4.04
N LEU A 267 5.34 -18.63 4.00
CA LEU A 267 6.13 -17.44 3.71
C LEU A 267 5.91 -16.93 2.28
N VAL A 268 5.97 -17.81 1.28
CA VAL A 268 5.76 -17.43 -0.13
C VAL A 268 4.32 -16.96 -0.34
N MET A 269 3.34 -17.64 0.27
CA MET A 269 1.94 -17.21 0.29
C MET A 269 1.82 -15.82 0.92
N GLN A 270 2.45 -15.56 2.07
CA GLN A 270 2.42 -14.25 2.69
C GLN A 270 3.02 -13.15 1.79
N LEU A 271 4.14 -13.43 1.13
CA LEU A 271 4.83 -12.46 0.28
C LEU A 271 4.06 -12.16 -1.02
N VAL A 272 3.38 -13.15 -1.58
CA VAL A 272 2.70 -13.03 -2.88
C VAL A 272 1.21 -12.73 -2.75
N ALA A 273 0.53 -13.38 -1.81
CA ALA A 273 -0.90 -13.35 -1.65
C ALA A 273 -1.43 -12.32 -0.64
N ASP A 274 -0.53 -11.48 -0.10
CA ASP A 274 -0.80 -10.45 0.91
C ASP A 274 -1.28 -11.04 2.27
N PRO A 275 -0.55 -10.86 3.39
CA PRO A 275 -0.96 -11.37 4.71
C PRO A 275 -2.38 -10.96 5.13
N ASP A 276 -2.87 -9.84 4.58
CA ASP A 276 -4.12 -9.22 4.96
C ASP A 276 -5.36 -9.88 4.35
N LEU A 277 -5.22 -10.73 3.31
CA LEU A 277 -6.36 -11.34 2.61
C LEU A 277 -6.94 -12.59 3.27
N ASP A 278 -6.27 -13.18 4.26
CA ASP A 278 -6.70 -14.44 4.89
C ASP A 278 -7.35 -14.27 6.27
N ALA A 279 -7.31 -13.08 6.88
CA ALA A 279 -7.57 -12.98 8.31
C ALA A 279 -9.03 -12.72 8.70
N ASN A 280 -9.71 -11.64 8.27
CA ASN A 280 -11.06 -11.32 8.79
C ASN A 280 -11.81 -10.22 7.98
N SER A 281 -12.93 -10.60 7.36
CA SER A 281 -14.17 -9.79 7.16
C SER A 281 -14.22 -8.56 6.24
N ASP A 282 -13.16 -8.12 5.55
CA ASP A 282 -13.27 -7.05 4.53
C ASP A 282 -12.75 -7.43 3.12
N ASP A 283 -12.53 -8.73 2.90
CA ASP A 283 -11.97 -9.26 1.64
C ASP A 283 -12.83 -8.90 0.44
N ALA A 284 -14.15 -8.87 0.59
CA ALA A 284 -15.06 -8.53 -0.51
C ALA A 284 -14.82 -7.08 -0.98
N THR A 285 -14.62 -6.15 -0.05
CA THR A 285 -14.34 -4.74 -0.36
C THR A 285 -12.98 -4.59 -1.02
N ARG A 286 -11.95 -5.25 -0.48
CA ARG A 286 -10.59 -5.20 -1.03
C ARG A 286 -10.51 -5.85 -2.41
N LEU A 287 -11.10 -7.02 -2.60
CA LEU A 287 -11.19 -7.68 -3.90
C LEU A 287 -11.99 -6.84 -4.89
N ALA A 288 -13.05 -6.16 -4.46
CA ALA A 288 -13.77 -5.24 -5.33
C ALA A 288 -12.89 -4.08 -5.81
N LEU A 289 -12.04 -3.51 -4.94
CA LEU A 289 -11.07 -2.47 -5.33
C LEU A 289 -9.99 -3.02 -6.27
N LEU A 290 -9.54 -4.27 -6.08
CA LEU A 290 -8.61 -4.91 -7.01
C LEU A 290 -9.26 -5.19 -8.36
N HIS A 291 -10.50 -5.67 -8.41
CA HIS A 291 -11.25 -5.82 -9.65
C HIS A 291 -11.49 -4.47 -10.33
N GLU A 292 -11.80 -3.43 -9.58
CA GLU A 292 -11.87 -2.08 -10.13
C GLU A 292 -10.51 -1.64 -10.68
N PHE A 293 -9.41 -1.93 -9.98
CA PHE A 293 -8.07 -1.60 -10.43
C PHE A 293 -7.64 -2.40 -11.66
N PHE A 294 -7.92 -3.69 -11.77
CA PHE A 294 -7.41 -4.54 -12.85
C PHE A 294 -8.38 -4.70 -14.02
N ASP A 295 -9.69 -4.67 -13.78
CA ASP A 295 -10.71 -5.09 -14.74
C ASP A 295 -11.62 -3.96 -15.21
N SER A 296 -11.65 -2.82 -14.52
CA SER A 296 -12.53 -1.72 -14.95
C SER A 296 -12.02 -1.05 -16.22
N ASP A 297 -12.83 -1.04 -17.26
CA ASP A 297 -12.57 -0.32 -18.53
C ASP A 297 -12.48 1.21 -18.37
N THR A 298 -12.97 1.74 -17.25
CA THR A 298 -13.13 3.17 -17.02
C THR A 298 -12.49 3.61 -15.70
N ILE A 299 -11.66 4.66 -15.76
CA ILE A 299 -11.08 5.29 -14.57
C ILE A 299 -11.28 6.80 -14.64
N PRO A 300 -11.96 7.41 -13.67
CA PRO A 300 -12.64 6.78 -12.53
C PRO A 300 -13.86 5.93 -12.97
N PRO A 301 -14.38 5.02 -12.12
CA PRO A 301 -15.55 4.22 -12.45
C PRO A 301 -16.71 5.11 -12.89
N ALA A 302 -17.43 4.68 -13.93
CA ALA A 302 -18.48 5.48 -14.54
C ALA A 302 -19.50 5.98 -13.48
N VAL A 303 -19.76 7.29 -13.48
CA VAL A 303 -20.65 7.99 -12.52
C VAL A 303 -22.05 7.36 -12.41
N ARG A 304 -22.50 6.62 -13.43
CA ARG A 304 -23.78 5.90 -13.42
C ARG A 304 -23.84 4.75 -12.41
N ALA A 305 -22.71 4.17 -12.04
CA ALA A 305 -22.61 3.16 -10.98
C ALA A 305 -22.53 3.77 -9.56
N MET A 306 -22.31 5.09 -9.45
CA MET A 306 -22.12 5.74 -8.16
C MET A 306 -23.43 5.97 -7.42
N ARG A 307 -23.42 5.69 -6.11
CA ARG A 307 -24.54 6.03 -5.24
C ARG A 307 -24.78 7.54 -5.27
N ALA A 308 -26.04 7.96 -5.07
CA ALA A 308 -26.38 9.39 -5.04
C ALA A 308 -25.51 10.17 -4.03
N THR A 309 -25.19 9.54 -2.89
CA THR A 309 -24.30 10.09 -1.86
C THR A 309 -22.90 10.43 -2.38
N ASP A 310 -22.32 9.56 -3.21
CA ASP A 310 -20.96 9.75 -3.72
C ASP A 310 -20.89 10.88 -4.75
N ARG A 311 -21.95 11.05 -5.55
CA ARG A 311 -22.10 12.20 -6.44
C ARG A 311 -22.14 13.52 -5.68
N TRP A 312 -22.82 13.58 -4.53
CA TRP A 312 -22.84 14.77 -3.68
C TRP A 312 -21.48 15.04 -3.04
N ARG A 313 -20.77 13.99 -2.59
CA ARG A 313 -19.40 14.11 -2.03
C ARG A 313 -18.43 14.68 -3.05
N LEU A 314 -18.40 14.13 -4.27
CA LEU A 314 -17.56 14.63 -5.36
C LEU A 314 -17.88 16.08 -5.69
N ARG A 315 -19.16 16.41 -5.91
CA ARG A 315 -19.59 17.78 -6.19
C ARG A 315 -19.21 18.77 -5.08
N GLY A 316 -19.37 18.36 -3.82
CA GLY A 316 -18.99 19.17 -2.67
C GLY A 316 -17.47 19.45 -2.64
N TRP A 317 -16.66 18.44 -2.92
CA TRP A 317 -15.21 18.60 -3.04
C TRP A 317 -14.81 19.45 -4.24
N ASP A 318 -15.35 19.19 -5.43
CA ASP A 318 -15.03 19.95 -6.65
C ASP A 318 -15.44 21.43 -6.53
N TYR A 319 -16.57 21.70 -5.87
CA TYR A 319 -16.99 23.06 -5.54
C TYR A 319 -15.99 23.73 -4.60
N LEU A 320 -15.56 23.06 -3.53
CA LEU A 320 -14.56 23.63 -2.62
C LEU A 320 -13.21 23.83 -3.31
N LYS A 321 -12.75 22.84 -4.09
CA LYS A 321 -11.49 22.88 -4.83
C LYS A 321 -11.49 24.05 -5.82
N SER A 322 -12.53 24.19 -6.65
CA SER A 322 -12.64 25.32 -7.58
C SER A 322 -12.71 26.67 -6.86
N ARG A 323 -13.35 26.75 -5.69
CA ARG A 323 -13.33 27.95 -4.84
C ARG A 323 -11.96 28.26 -4.25
N LEU A 324 -11.19 27.25 -3.84
CA LEU A 324 -9.82 27.43 -3.34
C LEU A 324 -8.84 27.80 -4.44
N GLU A 325 -8.97 27.21 -5.63
CA GLU A 325 -8.15 27.52 -6.81
C GLU A 325 -8.46 28.90 -7.40
N SER A 326 -9.73 29.31 -7.37
CA SER A 326 -10.15 30.67 -7.77
C SER A 326 -9.93 31.72 -6.68
N TRP A 327 -9.61 31.31 -5.45
CA TRP A 327 -9.23 32.27 -4.42
C TRP A 327 -7.94 32.94 -4.91
N PRO A 328 -7.94 34.26 -5.15
CA PRO A 328 -6.74 34.94 -5.58
C PRO A 328 -5.61 34.58 -4.63
N GLN A 329 -4.51 34.05 -5.17
CA GLN A 329 -3.27 33.83 -4.41
C GLN A 329 -2.61 35.17 -4.09
N THR A 330 -3.38 36.12 -3.56
CA THR A 330 -3.05 37.53 -3.32
C THR A 330 -1.93 37.75 -2.30
N ARG A 331 -1.18 36.71 -1.91
CA ARG A 331 -0.19 36.80 -0.83
C ARG A 331 1.15 36.12 -1.03
N ARG A 332 1.44 35.53 -2.19
CA ARG A 332 2.78 34.96 -2.44
C ARG A 332 3.67 35.72 -3.41
N GLN A 333 3.11 36.70 -4.13
CA GLN A 333 3.89 37.53 -5.06
C GLN A 333 4.52 38.77 -4.40
N GLY A 334 4.15 39.09 -3.15
CA GLY A 334 4.67 40.27 -2.44
C GLY A 334 5.98 40.08 -1.67
N ASN A 335 6.70 38.96 -1.87
CA ASN A 335 7.99 38.73 -1.21
C ASN A 335 9.16 38.49 -2.20
N ASP A 336 8.91 38.58 -3.51
CA ASP A 336 9.96 38.64 -4.54
C ASP A 336 10.43 40.08 -4.82
N ASP A 337 9.81 41.09 -4.20
CA ASP A 337 10.36 42.45 -4.11
C ASP A 337 11.45 42.57 -3.04
N ARG A 338 11.96 41.45 -2.51
CA ARG A 338 13.21 41.49 -1.75
C ARG A 338 14.26 41.97 -2.75
N PRO A 339 14.86 43.16 -2.57
CA PRO A 339 15.93 43.61 -3.45
C PRO A 339 16.96 42.48 -3.52
N PRO A 340 17.47 42.15 -4.73
CA PRO A 340 18.43 41.07 -4.89
C PRO A 340 19.48 41.24 -3.82
N ALA A 341 19.71 40.19 -3.01
CA ALA A 341 20.77 40.22 -2.02
C ALA A 341 22.03 40.74 -2.73
N PRO A 342 22.73 41.73 -2.16
CA PRO A 342 23.89 42.33 -2.80
C PRO A 342 24.80 41.19 -3.28
N ALA A 343 25.12 41.22 -4.57
CA ALA A 343 25.90 40.18 -5.21
C ALA A 343 27.13 39.90 -4.33
N PRO A 344 27.38 38.65 -3.91
CA PRO A 344 28.59 38.34 -3.18
C PRO A 344 29.77 38.81 -4.03
N GLU A 345 30.54 39.76 -3.52
CA GLU A 345 31.68 40.34 -4.23
C GLU A 345 32.63 39.20 -4.64
N SER A 346 32.65 38.96 -5.94
CA SER A 346 33.40 37.89 -6.58
C SER A 346 34.88 38.25 -6.61
N SER A 347 35.68 37.55 -5.82
CA SER A 347 37.11 37.35 -6.10
C SER A 347 37.38 35.88 -6.40
N SER A 348 36.73 35.35 -7.44
CA SER A 348 37.25 34.17 -8.16
C SER A 348 36.53 34.02 -9.51
N PRO A 349 37.25 33.90 -10.64
CA PRO A 349 36.66 33.62 -11.95
C PRO A 349 36.27 32.14 -11.99
N ALA A 350 35.15 31.80 -11.36
CA ALA A 350 34.51 30.51 -11.52
C ALA A 350 33.60 30.59 -12.75
N GLU A 351 33.86 29.73 -13.74
CA GLU A 351 32.95 29.46 -14.84
C GLU A 351 31.51 29.33 -14.32
N PRO A 352 30.52 29.94 -14.99
CA PRO A 352 29.13 29.65 -14.69
C PRO A 352 28.90 28.16 -15.02
N GLN A 353 28.97 27.32 -13.98
CA GLN A 353 28.36 26.01 -14.01
C GLN A 353 26.85 26.25 -14.18
N GLU A 354 26.41 26.30 -15.44
CA GLU A 354 25.13 25.74 -15.84
C GLU A 354 25.14 24.29 -15.33
N LEU A 355 24.79 24.13 -14.05
CA LEU A 355 24.43 22.85 -13.47
C LEU A 355 23.08 22.52 -14.11
N ASP A 356 23.19 22.03 -15.34
CA ASP A 356 22.15 21.65 -16.26
C ASP A 356 21.13 20.80 -15.49
N HIS A 357 19.97 21.37 -15.20
CA HIS A 357 18.81 20.65 -14.67
C HIS A 357 18.29 19.57 -15.65
N ARG A 358 19.02 19.25 -16.73
CA ARG A 358 18.91 18.03 -17.56
C ARG A 358 19.09 16.70 -16.80
N MET A 359 19.12 16.70 -15.47
CA MET A 359 19.30 15.46 -14.71
C MET A 359 18.08 14.51 -14.77
N ASP A 360 16.90 14.96 -15.20
CA ASP A 360 15.68 14.13 -15.09
C ASP A 360 14.99 13.68 -16.40
N ASP A 361 15.52 14.00 -17.59
CA ASP A 361 14.95 13.45 -18.84
C ASP A 361 15.38 11.99 -19.13
N ARG A 362 16.35 11.45 -18.38
CA ARG A 362 16.86 10.08 -18.59
C ARG A 362 15.93 8.98 -18.09
N PHE A 363 14.95 9.32 -17.25
CA PHE A 363 13.93 8.38 -16.81
C PHE A 363 12.56 8.94 -17.15
N ALA A 364 12.25 9.04 -18.44
CA ALA A 364 10.89 9.34 -18.89
C ALA A 364 9.94 8.36 -18.20
N PRO A 365 9.10 8.78 -17.23
CA PRO A 365 8.29 7.85 -16.44
C PRO A 365 7.38 7.00 -17.33
N THR A 366 7.03 7.55 -18.51
CA THR A 366 6.26 6.94 -19.60
C THR A 366 6.95 5.75 -20.27
N ALA A 367 8.27 5.64 -20.21
CA ALA A 367 9.02 4.49 -20.73
C ALA A 367 8.97 3.26 -19.81
N SER A 368 8.47 3.39 -18.58
CA SER A 368 8.28 2.24 -17.70
C SER A 368 7.14 1.36 -18.22
N PRO A 369 7.30 0.03 -18.33
CA PRO A 369 6.18 -0.87 -18.69
C PRO A 369 5.06 -0.84 -17.65
N TYR A 370 5.34 -0.36 -16.44
CA TYR A 370 4.38 -0.17 -15.36
C TYR A 370 3.73 1.23 -15.36
N HIS A 371 4.09 2.11 -16.29
CA HIS A 371 3.52 3.45 -16.36
C HIS A 371 1.98 3.42 -16.45
N PRO A 372 1.34 2.57 -17.29
CA PRO A 372 -0.12 2.51 -17.34
C PRO A 372 -0.74 2.16 -15.97
N TRP A 373 -0.15 1.22 -15.24
CA TRP A 373 -0.60 0.82 -13.91
C TRP A 373 -0.39 1.92 -12.86
N ARG A 374 0.73 2.63 -12.91
CA ARG A 374 1.03 3.76 -12.01
C ARG A 374 0.10 4.93 -12.25
N ASP A 375 -0.15 5.28 -13.50
CA ASP A 375 -1.09 6.34 -13.86
C ASP A 375 -2.51 5.98 -13.43
N ARG A 376 -2.95 4.75 -13.70
CA ARG A 376 -4.21 4.17 -13.19
C ARG A 376 -4.34 4.27 -11.67
N ALA A 377 -3.32 3.86 -10.92
CA ALA A 377 -3.28 4.02 -9.46
C ALA A 377 -3.38 5.49 -9.04
N GLY A 378 -2.67 6.38 -9.73
CA GLY A 378 -2.73 7.82 -9.51
C GLY A 378 -4.14 8.38 -9.68
N ARG A 379 -4.84 8.03 -10.77
CA ARG A 379 -6.22 8.48 -11.03
C ARG A 379 -7.20 7.95 -9.98
N LEU A 380 -7.12 6.67 -9.62
CA LEU A 380 -7.96 6.07 -8.58
C LEU A 380 -7.70 6.69 -7.21
N ASN A 381 -6.45 6.92 -6.85
CA ASN A 381 -6.10 7.60 -5.60
C ASN A 381 -6.67 9.04 -5.56
N HIS A 382 -6.58 9.79 -6.65
CA HIS A 382 -7.21 11.11 -6.73
C HIS A 382 -8.73 11.03 -6.59
N HIS A 383 -9.36 10.04 -7.21
CA HIS A 383 -10.80 9.81 -7.13
C HIS A 383 -11.27 9.50 -5.71
N TYR A 384 -10.68 8.48 -5.08
CA TYR A 384 -11.02 8.06 -3.72
C TYR A 384 -10.62 9.09 -2.68
N GLY A 385 -9.49 9.77 -2.87
CA GLY A 385 -9.09 10.92 -2.07
C GLY A 385 -10.12 12.06 -2.15
N GLY A 386 -10.68 12.31 -3.34
CA GLY A 386 -11.77 13.27 -3.55
C GLY A 386 -13.06 12.86 -2.84
N LEU A 387 -13.47 11.59 -2.92
CA LEU A 387 -14.63 11.06 -2.20
C LEU A 387 -14.48 11.18 -0.68
N TYR A 388 -13.32 10.80 -0.15
CA TYR A 388 -13.00 10.90 1.27
C TYR A 388 -13.05 12.34 1.74
N ARG A 389 -12.31 13.25 1.09
CA ARG A 389 -12.31 14.68 1.45
C ARG A 389 -13.69 15.32 1.28
N GLY A 390 -14.40 14.96 0.21
CA GLY A 390 -15.77 15.42 -0.04
C GLY A 390 -16.74 15.01 1.06
N ALA A 391 -16.58 13.82 1.64
CA ALA A 391 -17.37 13.39 2.80
C ALA A 391 -17.13 14.29 4.02
N PHE A 392 -15.89 14.70 4.30
CA PHE A 392 -15.60 15.66 5.38
C PHE A 392 -16.20 17.03 5.09
N VAL A 393 -16.01 17.56 3.87
CA VAL A 393 -16.55 18.88 3.49
C VAL A 393 -18.07 18.90 3.64
N LEU A 394 -18.74 17.85 3.17
CA LEU A 394 -20.19 17.70 3.32
C LEU A 394 -20.57 17.61 4.81
N GLY A 395 -19.84 16.80 5.59
CA GLY A 395 -20.05 16.67 7.03
C GLY A 395 -19.95 18.00 7.78
N TYR A 396 -18.91 18.79 7.50
CA TYR A 396 -18.73 20.13 8.08
C TYR A 396 -19.81 21.10 7.63
N GLY A 397 -20.20 21.08 6.35
CA GLY A 397 -21.29 21.90 5.83
C GLY A 397 -22.63 21.59 6.50
N LEU A 398 -22.95 20.31 6.68
CA LEU A 398 -24.16 19.88 7.38
C LEU A 398 -24.13 20.24 8.87
N ALA A 399 -22.97 20.15 9.52
CA ALA A 399 -22.80 20.56 10.90
C ALA A 399 -23.04 22.07 11.08
N LEU A 400 -22.47 22.89 10.20
CA LEU A 400 -22.69 24.35 10.20
C LEU A 400 -24.16 24.69 10.01
N MET A 401 -24.83 24.05 9.04
CA MET A 401 -26.26 24.22 8.80
C MET A 401 -27.10 23.83 10.02
N ALA A 402 -26.75 22.74 10.71
CA ALA A 402 -27.43 22.34 11.93
C ALA A 402 -27.31 23.39 13.04
N VAL A 403 -26.13 23.99 13.22
CA VAL A 403 -25.91 25.06 14.21
C VAL A 403 -26.69 26.32 13.84
N LEU A 404 -26.71 26.71 12.57
CA LEU A 404 -27.48 27.86 12.09
C LEU A 404 -28.99 27.68 12.30
N LEU A 405 -29.53 26.50 11.97
CA LEU A 405 -30.95 26.19 12.17
C LEU A 405 -31.32 26.19 13.65
N ALA A 406 -30.45 25.67 14.52
CA ALA A 406 -30.66 25.71 15.98
C ALA A 406 -30.58 27.14 16.53
N SER A 407 -29.69 27.99 15.99
CA SER A 407 -29.60 29.39 16.40
C SER A 407 -30.82 30.19 15.93
N LEU A 408 -31.27 29.95 14.70
CA LEU A 408 -32.48 30.58 14.15
C LEU A 408 -33.72 30.17 14.92
N SER A 409 -33.84 28.90 15.33
CA SER A 409 -34.97 28.44 16.13
C SER A 409 -35.00 29.11 17.50
N LEU A 410 -33.84 29.31 18.14
CA LEU A 410 -33.73 30.05 19.40
C LEU A 410 -34.15 31.52 19.25
N VAL A 411 -33.74 32.19 18.16
CA VAL A 411 -34.14 33.58 17.87
C VAL A 411 -35.65 33.67 17.66
N LEU A 412 -36.23 32.79 16.84
CA LEU A 412 -37.67 32.76 16.60
C LEU A 412 -38.45 32.50 17.88
N LEU A 413 -37.97 31.60 18.74
CA LEU A 413 -38.58 31.34 20.04
C LEU A 413 -38.55 32.59 20.93
N GLY A 414 -37.43 33.32 20.92
CA GLY A 414 -37.28 34.57 21.66
C GLY A 414 -38.24 35.66 21.16
N MET A 415 -38.42 35.80 19.84
CA MET A 415 -39.36 36.77 19.26
C MET A 415 -40.81 36.45 19.61
N LEU A 416 -41.20 35.16 19.58
CA LEU A 416 -42.54 34.74 19.99
C LEU A 416 -42.82 34.99 21.48
N GLN A 417 -41.80 34.85 22.33
CA GLN A 417 -41.91 35.15 23.76
C GLN A 417 -42.01 36.66 24.04
N SER A 418 -41.32 37.50 23.29
CA SER A 418 -41.40 38.96 23.46
C SER A 418 -42.78 39.53 23.12
N ASP A 419 -43.45 38.98 22.10
CA ASP A 419 -44.82 39.40 21.74
C ASP A 419 -45.82 38.98 22.82
N SER A 420 -45.63 37.78 23.38
CA SER A 420 -46.47 37.24 24.46
C SER A 420 -46.35 38.08 25.75
N ALA A 421 -45.17 38.65 26.01
CA ALA A 421 -44.94 39.48 27.19
C ALA A 421 -45.59 40.87 27.10
N GLN A 422 -45.91 41.37 25.90
CA GLN A 422 -46.53 42.70 25.72
C GLN A 422 -48.06 42.69 25.76
N SER A 423 -48.72 41.55 25.55
CA SER A 423 -50.19 41.44 25.58
C SER A 423 -50.87 41.57 26.97
N PRO A 424 -50.30 41.13 28.11
CA PRO A 424 -50.99 41.25 29.39
C PRO A 424 -51.06 42.71 29.90
N GLU A 425 -50.05 43.55 29.65
CA GLU A 425 -50.10 44.95 30.11
C GLU A 425 -51.13 45.79 29.35
N ARG A 426 -51.33 45.55 28.04
CA ARG A 426 -52.37 46.27 27.29
C ARG A 426 -53.77 45.90 27.74
N THR A 427 -54.05 44.63 28.03
CA THR A 427 -55.37 44.21 28.50
C THR A 427 -55.65 44.67 29.93
N VAL A 428 -54.63 44.74 30.80
CA VAL A 428 -54.77 45.31 32.16
C VAL A 428 -54.96 46.82 32.10
N SER A 429 -54.20 47.54 31.27
CA SER A 429 -54.32 48.99 31.12
C SER A 429 -55.64 49.39 30.44
N GLU A 430 -56.10 48.66 29.42
CA GLU A 430 -57.40 48.90 28.78
C GLU A 430 -58.57 48.57 29.74
N ARG A 431 -58.48 47.50 30.55
CA ARG A 431 -59.48 47.24 31.60
C ARG A 431 -59.47 48.31 32.68
N ALA A 432 -58.30 48.77 33.12
CA ALA A 432 -58.19 49.86 34.09
C ALA A 432 -58.77 51.17 33.55
N GLN A 433 -58.56 51.47 32.26
CA GLN A 433 -59.08 52.66 31.61
C GLN A 433 -60.59 52.57 31.32
N ALA A 434 -61.11 51.38 30.99
CA ALA A 434 -62.54 51.11 30.89
C ALA A 434 -63.27 51.18 32.25
N LEU A 435 -62.64 50.70 33.32
CA LEU A 435 -63.13 50.86 34.70
C LEU A 435 -63.12 52.33 35.16
N ALA A 436 -62.14 53.12 34.72
CA ALA A 436 -62.03 54.55 35.08
C ALA A 436 -63.00 55.45 34.29
N SER A 437 -63.55 54.99 33.17
CA SER A 437 -64.49 55.75 32.33
C SER A 437 -65.94 55.27 32.41
N ALA A 438 -66.23 54.25 33.22
CA ALA A 438 -67.60 53.88 33.55
C ALA A 438 -68.21 54.97 34.48
N PRO A 439 -69.35 55.58 34.10
CA PRO A 439 -70.02 56.55 34.97
C PRO A 439 -70.42 55.88 36.28
N ALA A 440 -69.98 56.48 37.40
CA ALA A 440 -70.30 56.03 38.74
C ALA A 440 -71.80 56.21 38.98
N ASP A 441 -72.56 55.12 38.90
CA ASP A 441 -73.97 55.07 39.29
C ASP A 441 -74.06 54.59 40.75
N PRO A 442 -74.39 55.45 41.73
CA PRO A 442 -74.32 55.12 43.15
C PRO A 442 -75.61 54.42 43.61
N ALA A 443 -75.92 53.24 43.08
CA ALA A 443 -77.06 52.44 43.58
C ALA A 443 -77.04 50.97 43.13
N SER A 444 -76.02 50.18 43.50
CA SER A 444 -76.18 48.71 43.53
C SER A 444 -75.13 48.04 44.42
N LEU A 445 -75.45 47.96 45.71
CA LEU A 445 -74.79 47.09 46.67
C LEU A 445 -75.43 45.70 46.56
N ALA A 446 -74.82 44.81 45.77
CA ALA A 446 -75.10 43.39 45.82
C ALA A 446 -73.79 42.60 45.76
N THR A 447 -73.48 41.96 46.88
CA THR A 447 -72.44 40.96 47.11
C THR A 447 -72.40 39.88 46.02
N PRO A 448 -71.27 39.67 45.31
CA PRO A 448 -71.05 38.47 44.53
C PRO A 448 -70.42 37.39 45.40
N THR A 449 -71.10 36.25 45.41
CA THR A 449 -70.71 34.99 46.02
C THR A 449 -69.44 34.46 45.37
N SER A 450 -68.52 33.99 46.22
CA SER A 450 -67.27 33.31 45.88
C SER A 450 -67.50 31.97 45.17
N GLU A 451 -67.00 31.83 43.94
CA GLU A 451 -66.77 30.54 43.28
C GLU A 451 -65.32 30.46 42.76
N PRO A 452 -64.65 29.28 42.83
CA PRO A 452 -63.21 29.17 42.72
C PRO A 452 -62.78 29.01 41.25
N ALA A 453 -62.15 30.03 40.66
CA ALA A 453 -61.49 29.90 39.37
C ALA A 453 -60.01 29.53 39.58
N SER A 454 -59.74 28.23 39.65
CA SER A 454 -58.41 27.65 39.44
C SER A 454 -57.93 27.95 38.02
N HIS A 455 -57.28 29.09 37.81
CA HIS A 455 -56.50 29.35 36.60
C HIS A 455 -55.13 28.71 36.74
N GLU A 456 -55.09 27.41 36.48
CA GLU A 456 -53.86 26.68 36.19
C GLU A 456 -53.40 27.11 34.79
N SER A 457 -52.71 28.24 34.70
CA SER A 457 -52.04 28.67 33.47
C SER A 457 -50.77 27.85 33.29
N THR A 458 -50.93 26.58 32.89
CA THR A 458 -49.82 25.84 32.30
C THR A 458 -49.52 26.48 30.93
N PRO A 459 -48.30 26.97 30.68
CA PRO A 459 -47.92 27.41 29.35
C PRO A 459 -47.86 26.18 28.44
N LEU A 460 -48.98 25.89 27.79
CA LEU A 460 -49.03 24.94 26.70
C LEU A 460 -48.19 25.55 25.57
N LEU A 461 -46.96 25.06 25.43
CA LEU A 461 -46.28 25.12 24.15
C LEU A 461 -47.29 24.73 23.06
N PRO A 462 -47.33 25.45 21.92
CA PRO A 462 -48.29 25.17 20.87
C PRO A 462 -48.30 23.68 20.56
N ALA A 463 -49.47 23.05 20.50
CA ALA A 463 -49.62 21.59 20.37
C ALA A 463 -48.90 21.00 19.13
N TRP A 464 -48.53 21.83 18.16
CA TRP A 464 -47.75 21.46 16.98
C TRP A 464 -46.23 21.45 17.19
N LEU A 465 -45.69 22.17 18.18
CA LEU A 465 -44.26 22.37 18.37
C LEU A 465 -43.55 21.09 18.84
N VAL A 466 -44.15 20.38 19.80
CA VAL A 466 -43.61 19.10 20.30
C VAL A 466 -43.58 18.04 19.20
N PRO A 467 -44.67 17.82 18.42
CA PRO A 467 -44.62 16.97 17.23
C PRO A 467 -43.54 17.38 16.23
N SER A 468 -43.37 18.67 15.91
CA SER A 468 -42.38 19.12 14.94
C SER A 468 -40.93 18.89 15.39
N LEU A 469 -40.62 19.11 16.67
CA LEU A 469 -39.30 18.85 17.23
C LEU A 469 -39.00 17.35 17.31
N VAL A 470 -40.02 16.53 17.63
CA VAL A 470 -39.91 15.07 17.60
C VAL A 470 -39.71 14.57 16.16
N LEU A 471 -40.41 15.13 15.18
CA LEU A 471 -40.26 14.75 13.76
C LEU A 471 -38.87 15.12 13.22
N LEU A 472 -38.31 16.28 13.62
CA LEU A 472 -36.94 16.69 13.29
C LEU A 472 -35.88 15.80 13.97
N GLY A 473 -36.11 15.43 15.24
CA GLY A 473 -35.24 14.49 15.96
C GLY A 473 -35.27 13.09 15.36
N LEU A 474 -36.46 12.58 15.03
CA LEU A 474 -36.66 11.29 14.37
C LEU A 474 -36.12 11.30 12.94
N GLY A 475 -36.19 12.42 12.22
CA GLY A 475 -35.55 12.57 10.90
C GLY A 475 -34.03 12.43 10.96
N LYS A 476 -33.38 13.03 11.98
CA LYS A 476 -31.95 12.83 12.23
C LYS A 476 -31.63 11.38 12.60
N LEU A 477 -32.42 10.75 13.47
CA LEU A 477 -32.25 9.33 13.83
C LEU A 477 -32.54 8.39 12.65
N GLY A 478 -33.45 8.73 11.73
CA GLY A 478 -33.71 7.97 10.52
C GLY A 478 -32.56 8.04 9.52
N ILE A 479 -31.92 9.21 9.37
CA ILE A 479 -30.74 9.38 8.51
C ILE A 479 -29.51 8.68 9.10
N VAL A 480 -29.28 8.80 10.41
CA VAL A 480 -28.19 8.10 11.11
C VAL A 480 -28.47 6.59 11.17
N GLY A 481 -29.73 6.21 11.40
CA GLY A 481 -30.19 4.83 11.40
C GLY A 481 -30.10 4.18 10.02
N SER A 482 -30.38 4.90 8.93
CA SER A 482 -30.16 4.38 7.56
C SER A 482 -28.67 4.27 7.20
N TRP A 483 -27.80 5.03 7.87
CA TRP A 483 -26.35 4.89 7.78
C TRP A 483 -25.83 3.67 8.55
N LEU A 484 -26.50 3.29 9.66
CA LEU A 484 -26.16 2.09 10.45
C LEU A 484 -26.85 0.82 9.94
N ALA A 485 -28.01 0.95 9.27
CA ALA A 485 -28.78 -0.14 8.68
C ALA A 485 -28.35 -0.46 7.24
N THR A 486 -27.07 -0.25 6.90
CA THR A 486 -26.48 -1.03 5.81
C THR A 486 -26.61 -2.50 6.18
N PRO A 487 -27.33 -3.33 5.39
CA PRO A 487 -27.43 -4.73 5.68
C PRO A 487 -26.02 -5.31 5.65
N SER A 488 -25.52 -5.73 6.81
CA SER A 488 -24.45 -6.71 6.88
C SER A 488 -24.84 -7.83 5.91
N ALA A 489 -23.98 -8.09 4.92
CA ALA A 489 -24.20 -9.13 3.93
C ALA A 489 -24.68 -10.41 4.63
N PRO A 490 -25.63 -11.17 4.05
CA PRO A 490 -26.10 -12.39 4.65
C PRO A 490 -24.89 -13.27 4.96
N THR A 491 -24.60 -13.45 6.24
CA THR A 491 -23.62 -14.42 6.73
C THR A 491 -24.14 -15.79 6.30
N THR A 492 -23.63 -16.28 5.16
CA THR A 492 -23.79 -17.67 4.78
C THR A 492 -23.12 -18.51 5.87
N ASN A 493 -23.95 -19.18 6.65
CA ASN A 493 -23.55 -20.08 7.71
C ASN A 493 -22.91 -21.32 7.07
N SER A 494 -21.61 -21.24 6.77
CA SER A 494 -20.82 -22.36 6.31
C SER A 494 -20.46 -23.22 7.51
N GLY A 495 -21.31 -24.19 7.80
CA GLY A 495 -21.05 -25.24 8.78
C GLY A 495 -19.75 -25.98 8.46
N ALA A 496 -18.91 -26.09 9.47
CA ALA A 496 -17.74 -26.95 9.49
C ALA A 496 -18.12 -28.41 9.27
N ILE A 497 -17.45 -29.10 8.34
CA ILE A 497 -17.12 -30.52 8.44
C ILE A 497 -15.75 -30.74 7.75
N TRP A 498 -14.71 -30.91 8.56
CA TRP A 498 -13.46 -31.62 8.23
C TRP A 498 -13.73 -33.13 8.39
N PRO A 499 -13.02 -34.00 7.65
CA PRO A 499 -11.67 -34.41 8.05
C PRO A 499 -10.58 -34.14 7.01
#